data_AF-A0A1Q7VKS5-F1
#
_entry.id   AF-A0A1Q7VKS5-F1
#
_cell.length_a   1.000
_cell.length_b   1.000
_cell.length_c   1.000
_cell.angle_alpha   90.00
_cell.angle_beta   90.00
_cell.angle_gamma   90.00
#
_symmetry.space_group_name_H-M   'P 1'
#
loop_
_entity.id
_entity.type
_entity.pdbx_description
1 polymer ?
#
loop_
_entity_poly.entity_id
_entity_poly.type
_entity_poly.pdbx_seq_one_letter_code
_entity_poly.pdbx_strand_id
1 'polypeptide(L)'
;MFRGRTPQSTTADRKGSGAQLAPYRDGGLFITKFAGKGHWEAHLPGDELVYVVDGTATLELVCDDGPPRSFALSAGTIAVNPQGAWHRFHSPDGVTLMTATPFPSEVIGLDVDDPRTVEHKPG
;
A
#
# COMPACT_ATOMS: atom_id res chain seq x y z
N MET A 1 9.94 6.38 -12.01
CA MET A 1 9.14 6.80 -10.84
C MET A 1 7.85 7.40 -11.35
N PHE A 2 6.70 6.86 -10.95
CA PHE A 2 5.39 7.42 -11.31
C PHE A 2 5.05 8.57 -10.35
N ARG A 3 4.76 9.76 -10.88
CA ARG A 3 4.45 10.97 -10.09
C ARG A 3 2.95 11.29 -10.19
N GLY A 4 2.41 11.91 -9.16
CA GLY A 4 1.00 12.28 -9.12
C GLY A 4 0.07 11.08 -8.95
N ARG A 5 0.54 10.01 -8.29
CA ARG A 5 -0.30 8.86 -7.95
C ARG A 5 -1.51 9.32 -7.16
N THR A 6 -2.66 8.80 -7.53
CA THR A 6 -3.94 8.96 -6.84
C THR A 6 -4.52 7.58 -6.50
N PRO A 7 -5.50 7.49 -5.57
CA PRO A 7 -6.20 6.24 -5.31
C PRO A 7 -6.84 5.62 -6.56
N GLN A 8 -7.17 6.43 -7.58
CA GLN A 8 -7.79 5.97 -8.83
C GLN A 8 -6.79 5.69 -9.96
N SER A 9 -5.49 5.85 -9.73
CA SER A 9 -4.47 5.58 -10.75
C SER A 9 -4.50 4.12 -11.19
N THR A 10 -4.69 3.88 -12.49
CA THR A 10 -4.86 2.54 -13.06
C THR A 10 -3.54 1.78 -13.15
N THR A 11 -3.61 0.48 -13.45
CA THR A 11 -2.40 -0.30 -13.77
C THR A 11 -1.68 0.23 -15.01
N ALA A 12 -2.41 0.79 -15.98
CA ALA A 12 -1.81 1.39 -17.18
C ALA A 12 -1.03 2.66 -16.84
N ASP A 13 -1.57 3.53 -15.98
CA ASP A 13 -0.89 4.76 -15.53
C ASP A 13 0.41 4.45 -14.79
N ARG A 14 0.40 3.37 -14.01
CA ARG A 14 1.53 2.93 -13.18
C ARG A 14 2.53 2.06 -13.93
N LYS A 15 2.41 1.90 -15.25
CA LYS A 15 3.31 1.03 -16.02
C LYS A 15 4.77 1.46 -15.83
N GLY A 16 5.62 0.51 -15.44
CA GLY A 16 7.04 0.76 -15.19
C GLY A 16 7.34 1.41 -13.83
N SER A 17 6.34 1.62 -12.97
CA SER A 17 6.53 2.11 -11.60
C SER A 17 6.80 1.00 -10.59
N GLY A 18 6.75 -0.26 -11.00
CA GLY A 18 7.02 -1.40 -10.13
C GLY A 18 7.19 -2.68 -10.92
N ALA A 19 7.65 -3.72 -10.24
CA ALA A 19 7.83 -5.05 -10.78
C ALA A 19 7.67 -6.10 -9.67
N GLN A 20 7.22 -7.29 -10.05
CA GLN A 20 7.40 -8.48 -9.23
C GLN A 20 8.86 -8.95 -9.35
N LEU A 21 9.53 -9.11 -8.21
CA LEU A 21 10.90 -9.59 -8.13
C LEU A 21 10.95 -11.13 -8.14
N ALA A 22 10.05 -11.78 -7.41
CA ALA A 22 9.94 -13.23 -7.33
C ALA A 22 8.54 -13.65 -6.84
N PRO A 23 8.08 -14.88 -7.18
CA PRO A 23 7.01 -15.51 -6.41
C PRO A 23 7.48 -15.78 -4.99
N TYR A 24 6.58 -15.66 -4.01
CA TYR A 24 6.91 -15.95 -2.62
C TYR A 24 5.67 -16.46 -1.89
N ARG A 25 5.69 -17.73 -1.50
CA ARG A 25 4.56 -18.42 -0.84
C ARG A 25 3.26 -18.25 -1.64
N ASP A 26 2.20 -17.80 -0.97
CA ASP A 26 0.87 -17.45 -1.45
C ASP A 26 0.77 -16.02 -2.02
N GLY A 27 1.91 -15.42 -2.34
CA GLY A 27 2.01 -14.05 -2.83
C GLY A 27 3.26 -13.78 -3.66
N GLY A 28 3.84 -12.59 -3.50
CA GLY A 28 5.03 -12.19 -4.24
C GLY A 28 5.90 -11.20 -3.50
N LEU A 29 7.16 -11.12 -3.93
CA LEU A 29 8.06 -10.01 -3.60
C LEU A 29 7.94 -8.95 -4.68
N PHE A 30 7.73 -7.69 -4.29
CA PHE A 30 7.57 -6.58 -5.22
C PHE A 30 8.53 -5.45 -4.90
N ILE A 31 8.85 -4.66 -5.93
CA ILE A 31 9.46 -3.35 -5.80
C ILE A 31 8.55 -2.33 -6.46
N THR A 32 8.27 -1.21 -5.79
CA THR A 32 7.46 -0.12 -6.36
C THR A 32 8.11 1.23 -6.06
N LYS A 33 8.03 2.18 -7.01
CA LYS A 33 8.54 3.55 -6.87
C LYS A 33 7.54 4.57 -7.38
N PHE A 34 7.00 5.38 -6.46
CA PHE A 34 5.96 6.37 -6.77
C PHE A 34 6.06 7.63 -5.90
N ALA A 35 5.45 8.71 -6.35
CA ALA A 35 5.03 9.86 -5.53
C ALA A 35 3.52 10.10 -5.73
N GLY A 36 2.85 10.53 -4.68
CA GLY A 36 1.41 10.71 -4.58
C GLY A 36 0.79 9.78 -3.55
N LYS A 37 -0.54 9.64 -3.60
CA LYS A 37 -1.37 8.89 -2.67
C LYS A 37 -1.86 7.59 -3.32
N GLY A 38 -1.72 6.47 -2.62
CA GLY A 38 -2.26 5.16 -3.02
C GLY A 38 -3.72 4.98 -2.60
N HIS A 39 -4.35 3.94 -3.15
CA HIS A 39 -5.66 3.47 -2.68
C HIS A 39 -5.54 2.73 -1.35
N TRP A 40 -6.67 2.52 -0.70
CA TRP A 40 -6.77 1.58 0.40
C TRP A 40 -6.68 0.15 -0.12
N GLU A 41 -5.91 -0.69 0.55
CA GLU A 41 -5.75 -2.11 0.26
C GLU A 41 -5.74 -2.91 1.57
N ALA A 42 -6.25 -4.14 1.55
CA ALA A 42 -6.18 -5.09 2.66
C ALA A 42 -5.83 -6.48 2.12
N HIS A 43 -4.82 -7.13 2.70
CA HIS A 43 -4.42 -8.48 2.31
C HIS A 43 -5.07 -9.51 3.22
N LEU A 44 -5.94 -10.34 2.63
CA LEU A 44 -6.75 -11.30 3.38
C LEU A 44 -5.99 -12.50 3.97
N PRO A 45 -4.96 -13.06 3.30
CA PRO A 45 -4.33 -14.31 3.77
C PRO A 45 -3.30 -14.14 4.88
N GLY A 46 -2.70 -12.96 5.03
CA GLY A 46 -1.62 -12.76 5.99
C GLY A 46 -1.08 -11.33 6.02
N ASP A 47 -0.07 -11.12 6.86
CA ASP A 47 0.61 -9.84 7.00
C ASP A 47 1.38 -9.48 5.73
N GLU A 48 1.39 -8.20 5.38
CA GLU A 48 2.34 -7.66 4.41
C GLU A 48 3.54 -7.04 5.14
N LEU A 49 4.74 -7.39 4.69
CA LEU A 49 5.97 -6.73 5.11
C LEU A 49 6.32 -5.65 4.10
N VAL A 50 6.58 -4.43 4.60
CA VAL A 50 7.00 -3.29 3.78
C VAL A 50 8.35 -2.78 4.26
N TYR A 51 9.34 -2.79 3.37
CA TYR A 51 10.63 -2.18 3.59
C TYR A 51 10.77 -0.93 2.73
N VAL A 52 11.09 0.21 3.37
CA VAL A 52 11.37 1.45 2.66
C VAL A 52 12.83 1.44 2.20
N VAL A 53 13.02 1.29 0.90
CA VAL A 53 14.36 1.24 0.28
C VAL A 53 14.95 2.64 0.13
N ASP A 54 14.12 3.62 -0.26
CA ASP A 54 14.53 5.00 -0.55
C ASP A 54 13.34 5.95 -0.37
N GLY A 55 13.63 7.22 -0.03
CA GLY A 55 12.62 8.26 0.18
C GLY A 55 11.85 8.16 1.49
N THR A 56 10.66 8.77 1.53
CA THR A 56 9.79 8.84 2.71
C THR A 56 8.34 8.61 2.33
N ALA A 57 7.55 8.08 3.25
CA ALA A 57 6.12 7.92 3.08
C ALA A 57 5.39 8.03 4.42
N THR A 58 4.12 8.40 4.36
CA THR A 58 3.17 8.16 5.44
C THR A 58 2.40 6.89 5.12
N LEU A 59 2.44 5.93 6.05
CA LEU A 59 1.54 4.78 6.07
C LEU A 59 0.33 5.13 6.92
N GLU A 60 -0.85 5.09 6.32
CA GLU A 60 -2.12 5.16 7.04
C GLU A 60 -2.65 3.74 7.23
N LEU A 61 -2.94 3.35 8.47
CA LEU A 61 -3.33 1.99 8.85
C LEU A 61 -4.56 2.01 9.76
N VAL A 62 -5.54 1.16 9.47
CA VAL A 62 -6.66 0.89 10.35
C VAL A 62 -6.23 -0.15 11.39
N CYS A 63 -5.94 0.28 12.62
CA CYS A 63 -5.49 -0.60 13.71
C CYS A 63 -6.65 -1.23 14.49
N ASP A 64 -7.61 -0.40 14.90
CA ASP A 64 -8.65 -0.73 15.89
C ASP A 64 -9.99 -0.05 15.49
N ASP A 65 -10.97 0.01 16.39
CA ASP A 65 -12.24 0.73 16.18
C ASP A 65 -12.09 2.26 16.10
N GLY A 66 -10.89 2.78 16.40
CA GLY A 66 -10.56 4.20 16.25
C GLY A 66 -10.29 4.61 14.81
N PRO A 67 -10.14 5.92 14.53
CA PRO A 67 -9.79 6.40 13.19
C PRO A 67 -8.45 5.82 12.71
N PRO A 68 -8.23 5.75 11.38
CA PRO A 68 -6.94 5.31 10.84
C PRO A 68 -5.78 6.11 11.41
N ARG A 69 -4.67 5.42 11.68
CA ARG A 69 -3.46 6.00 12.28
C ARG A 69 -2.39 6.19 11.23
N SER A 70 -1.68 7.31 11.33
CA SER A 70 -0.60 7.67 10.40
C SER A 70 0.76 7.41 11.03
N PHE A 71 1.63 6.75 10.26
CA PHE A 71 3.00 6.43 10.64
C PHE A 71 3.96 7.01 9.61
N ALA A 72 4.91 7.84 10.06
CA ALA A 72 5.96 8.35 9.19
C ALA A 72 7.05 7.29 9.01
N LEU A 73 7.37 6.99 7.75
CA LEU A 73 8.39 6.02 7.36
C LEU A 73 9.47 6.71 6.54
N SER A 74 10.70 6.23 6.67
CA SER A 74 11.86 6.69 5.91
C SER A 74 12.70 5.52 5.44
N ALA A 75 13.62 5.74 4.50
CA ALA A 75 14.58 4.73 4.08
C ALA A 75 15.22 3.99 5.28
N GLY A 76 15.24 2.66 5.22
CA GLY A 76 15.69 1.79 6.29
C GLY A 76 14.60 1.30 7.25
N THR A 77 13.39 1.87 7.22
CA THR A 77 12.27 1.41 8.06
C THR A 77 11.62 0.14 7.49
N ILE A 78 11.29 -0.80 8.39
CA ILE A 78 10.38 -1.92 8.11
C ILE A 78 9.06 -1.65 8.83
N ALA A 79 7.95 -1.82 8.12
CA ALA A 79 6.60 -1.79 8.66
C ALA A 79 5.90 -3.14 8.38
N VAL A 80 4.95 -3.47 9.24
CA VAL A 80 4.05 -4.61 9.07
C VAL A 80 2.64 -4.05 8.91
N ASN A 81 1.98 -4.42 7.82
CA ASN A 81 0.55 -4.23 7.66
C ASN A 81 -0.12 -5.54 8.10
N PRO A 82 -0.81 -5.58 9.26
CA PRO A 82 -1.42 -6.80 9.75
C PRO A 82 -2.44 -7.38 8.77
N GLN A 83 -2.60 -8.70 8.79
CA GLN A 83 -3.62 -9.42 8.02
C GLN A 83 -4.99 -8.74 8.10
N GLY A 84 -5.59 -8.47 6.94
CA GLY A 84 -6.92 -7.85 6.82
C GLY A 84 -6.99 -6.37 7.22
N ALA A 85 -5.89 -5.76 7.70
CA ALA A 85 -5.88 -4.36 8.04
C ALA A 85 -5.82 -3.50 6.77
N TRP A 86 -6.81 -2.62 6.61
CA TRP A 86 -6.78 -1.62 5.57
C TRP A 86 -5.62 -0.67 5.77
N HIS A 87 -4.84 -0.49 4.72
CA HIS A 87 -3.72 0.44 4.72
C HIS A 87 -3.62 1.20 3.39
N ARG A 88 -2.96 2.36 3.42
CA ARG A 88 -2.54 3.08 2.20
C ARG A 88 -1.26 3.86 2.45
N PHE A 89 -0.58 4.21 1.37
CA PHE A 89 0.66 5.00 1.41
C PHE A 89 0.46 6.35 0.73
N HIS A 90 1.02 7.39 1.34
CA HIS A 90 1.13 8.72 0.75
C HIS A 90 2.58 9.19 0.80
N SER A 91 3.12 9.63 -0.35
CA SER A 91 4.48 10.16 -0.44
C SER A 91 4.52 11.36 -1.38
N PRO A 92 4.55 12.61 -0.88
CA PRO A 92 4.58 13.80 -1.73
C PRO A 92 5.82 13.84 -2.65
N ASP A 93 6.99 13.52 -2.10
CA ASP A 93 8.27 13.68 -2.79
C ASP A 93 8.77 12.40 -3.47
N GLY A 94 8.28 11.25 -3.04
CA GLY A 94 8.59 9.95 -3.61
C GLY A 94 9.11 8.93 -2.60
N VAL A 95 8.74 7.68 -2.84
CA VAL A 95 9.19 6.53 -2.06
C VAL A 95 9.50 5.35 -2.98
N THR A 96 10.46 4.53 -2.56
CA THR A 96 10.68 3.18 -3.11
C THR A 96 10.41 2.16 -2.02
N LEU A 97 9.43 1.28 -2.25
CA LEU A 97 9.03 0.23 -1.32
C LEU A 97 9.37 -1.13 -1.90
N MET A 98 10.00 -1.99 -1.09
CA MET A 98 10.05 -3.43 -1.34
C MET A 98 9.02 -4.09 -0.42
N THR A 99 8.16 -4.95 -0.97
CA THR A 99 7.12 -5.62 -0.19
C THR A 99 7.17 -7.13 -0.33
N ALA A 100 6.76 -7.84 0.72
CA ALA A 100 6.32 -9.22 0.65
C ALA A 100 4.81 -9.24 0.87
N THR A 101 4.06 -9.42 -0.22
CA THR A 101 2.62 -9.16 -0.26
C THR A 101 1.86 -10.45 -0.52
N PRO A 102 0.99 -10.92 0.40
CA PRO A 102 0.12 -12.07 0.17
C PRO A 102 -1.09 -11.72 -0.70
N PHE A 103 -1.64 -12.71 -1.41
CA PHE A 103 -2.82 -12.56 -2.27
C PHE A 103 -3.95 -13.54 -1.90
N PRO A 104 -5.23 -13.15 -2.04
CA PRO A 104 -5.72 -11.93 -2.70
C PRO A 104 -5.74 -10.69 -1.80
N SER A 105 -5.90 -9.53 -2.45
CA SER A 105 -6.16 -8.25 -1.79
C SER A 105 -7.58 -7.77 -2.07
N GLU A 106 -8.17 -7.07 -1.09
CA GLU A 106 -9.30 -6.17 -1.33
C GLU A 106 -8.79 -4.75 -1.57
N VAL A 107 -9.50 -3.98 -2.41
CA VAL A 107 -9.07 -2.63 -2.82
C VAL A 107 -10.24 -1.65 -2.80
N ILE A 108 -10.04 -0.48 -2.20
CA ILE A 108 -10.97 0.66 -2.28
C ILE A 108 -10.26 1.82 -2.98
N GLY A 109 -10.65 2.06 -4.23
CA GLY A 109 -10.11 3.13 -5.06
C GLY A 109 -10.68 4.53 -4.76
N LEU A 110 -11.58 4.69 -3.78
CA LEU A 110 -12.11 5.99 -3.37
C LEU A 110 -11.12 6.73 -2.45
N ASP A 111 -10.97 8.04 -2.62
CA ASP A 111 -10.18 8.86 -1.69
C ASP A 111 -11.05 9.26 -0.49
N VAL A 112 -11.20 8.32 0.45
CA VAL A 112 -11.90 8.53 1.73
C VAL A 112 -10.90 8.49 2.88
N ASP A 113 -11.22 9.19 3.97
CA ASP A 113 -10.37 9.22 5.16
C ASP A 113 -10.37 7.88 5.89
N ASP A 114 -11.51 7.17 5.91
CA ASP A 114 -11.63 5.85 6.52
C ASP A 114 -12.33 4.87 5.55
N PRO A 115 -11.66 3.78 5.14
CA PRO A 115 -12.20 2.83 4.16
C PRO A 115 -13.41 2.05 4.68
N ARG A 116 -13.66 2.03 6.00
CA ARG A 116 -14.82 1.36 6.59
C ARG A 116 -16.12 2.14 6.42
N THR A 117 -16.04 3.40 5.97
CA THR A 117 -17.21 4.26 5.73
C THR A 117 -17.89 4.01 4.40
N VAL A 118 -17.28 3.21 3.52
CA VAL A 118 -17.83 2.86 2.21
C VAL A 118 -18.29 1.42 2.19
N GLU A 119 -19.39 1.16 1.50
CA GLU A 119 -19.88 -0.21 1.30
C GLU A 119 -18.88 -0.97 0.41
N HIS A 120 -18.20 -1.95 0.99
CA HIS A 120 -17.31 -2.83 0.25
C HIS A 120 -18.13 -3.96 -0.40
N LYS A 121 -18.07 -4.08 -1.72
CA LYS A 121 -18.57 -5.26 -2.43
C LYS A 121 -17.37 -6.17 -2.70
N PRO A 122 -17.26 -7.33 -2.02
CA PRO A 122 -16.19 -8.29 -2.29
C PRO A 122 -16.16 -8.63 -3.79
N GLY A 123 -14.96 -8.58 -4.37
CA GLY A 123 -14.69 -8.96 -5.76
C GLY A 123 -14.45 -10.45 -5.94
#